data_AF-A0A392RBM6-F1
#
_entry.id   AF-A0A392RBM6-F1
#
_cell.length_a   1.000
_cell.length_b   1.000
_cell.length_c   1.000
_cell.angle_alpha   90.00
_cell.angle_beta   90.00
_cell.angle_gamma   90.00
#
_symmetry.space_group_name_H-M   'P 1'
#
loop_
_entity.id
_entity.type
_entity.pdbx_description
1 polymer ?
#
loop_
_entity_poly.entity_id
_entity_poly.type
_entity_poly.pdbx_seq_one_letter_code
_entity_poly.pdbx_strand_id
1 'polypeptide(L)' 'IRGDQQHFVRRDELKASWEIFTPLLHKIDKGEFKSIPYKQGSRGPAEADKMLEKAGYVQTHGYIWIPPTL' A
#
# COMPACT_ATOMS: atom_id res chain seq x y z
N ILE A 1 -3.23 6.14 -33.00
CA ILE A 1 -2.33 6.07 -31.82
C ILE A 1 -1.48 7.33 -31.82
N ARG A 2 -1.61 8.23 -30.82
CA ARG A 2 -0.99 9.57 -30.83
C ARG A 2 0.45 9.62 -30.32
N GLY A 3 1.03 8.48 -29.96
CA GLY A 3 2.39 8.42 -29.42
C GLY A 3 2.56 9.10 -28.05
N ASP A 4 1.45 9.39 -27.35
CA ASP A 4 1.48 9.99 -26.02
C ASP A 4 1.88 8.94 -24.97
N GLN A 5 3.00 9.19 -24.32
CA GLN A 5 3.61 8.29 -23.33
C GLN A 5 3.38 8.73 -21.88
N GLN A 6 2.62 9.80 -21.62
CA GLN A 6 2.45 10.35 -20.26
C GLN A 6 1.84 9.38 -19.25
N HIS A 7 1.06 8.40 -19.72
CA HIS A 7 0.38 7.41 -18.89
C HIS A 7 1.09 6.04 -18.90
N PHE A 8 2.33 5.98 -19.41
CA PHE A 8 3.13 4.75 -19.47
C PHE A 8 4.33 4.86 -18.54
N VAL A 9 4.60 3.77 -17.82
CA VAL A 9 5.76 3.68 -16.93
C VAL A 9 7.04 3.69 -17.75
N ARG A 10 7.95 4.61 -17.42
CA ARG A 10 9.25 4.70 -18.08
C ARG A 10 10.23 3.64 -17.54
N ARG A 11 11.28 3.34 -18.31
CA ARG A 11 12.26 2.30 -17.97
C ARG A 11 12.95 2.52 -16.61
N ASP A 12 13.28 3.76 -16.28
CA ASP A 12 13.92 4.13 -15.03
C ASP A 12 12.96 4.10 -13.85
N GLU A 13 11.69 4.51 -14.02
CA GLU A 13 10.63 4.33 -13.02
C GLU A 13 10.41 2.86 -12.68
N LEU A 14 10.40 1.99 -13.71
CA LEU A 14 10.33 0.55 -13.53
C LEU A 14 11.54 0.01 -12.75
N LYS A 15 12.75 0.46 -13.11
CA LYS A 15 14.00 0.06 -12.42
C LYS A 15 13.98 0.49 -10.95
N ALA A 16 13.62 1.74 -10.66
CA ALA A 16 13.54 2.27 -9.30
C ALA A 16 12.49 1.52 -8.46
N SER A 17 11.34 1.19 -9.04
CA SER A 17 10.31 0.38 -8.38
C SER A 17 10.87 -0.99 -7.97
N TRP A 18 11.56 -1.69 -8.88
CA TRP A 18 12.19 -2.97 -8.56
C TRP A 18 13.31 -2.83 -7.53
N GLU A 19 14.13 -1.78 -7.58
CA GLU A 19 15.20 -1.57 -6.58
C GLU A 19 14.65 -1.42 -5.16
N ILE A 20 13.49 -0.76 -5.00
CA ILE A 20 12.81 -0.60 -3.70
C ILE A 20 12.24 -1.92 -3.19
N PHE A 21 11.54 -2.69 -4.04
CA PHE A 21 10.75 -3.84 -3.57
C PHE A 21 11.48 -5.19 -3.65
N THR A 22 12.45 -5.37 -4.56
CA THR A 22 13.13 -6.67 -4.77
C THR A 22 13.75 -7.24 -3.48
N PRO A 23 14.46 -6.45 -2.65
CA PRO A 23 15.06 -7.01 -1.42
C PRO A 23 14.01 -7.52 -0.44
N LEU A 24 12.84 -6.88 -0.38
CA LEU A 24 11.72 -7.32 0.46
C LEU A 24 11.10 -8.60 -0.09
N LEU A 25 10.85 -8.66 -1.40
CA LEU A 25 10.28 -9.84 -2.06
C LEU A 25 11.15 -11.07 -1.87
N HIS A 26 12.47 -10.96 -2.07
CA HIS A 26 13.39 -12.09 -1.85
C HIS A 26 13.35 -12.63 -0.41
N LYS A 27 13.13 -11.79 0.60
CA LYS A 27 12.99 -12.25 1.99
C LYS A 27 11.67 -12.96 2.24
N ILE A 28 10.59 -12.52 1.58
CA ILE A 28 9.29 -13.19 1.61
C ILE A 28 9.42 -14.58 0.99
N ASP A 29 10.05 -14.71 -0.18
CA ASP A 29 10.25 -15.99 -0.88
C ASP A 29 11.10 -16.98 -0.06
N LYS A 30 12.07 -16.47 0.71
CA LYS A 30 12.86 -17.26 1.66
C LYS A 30 12.08 -17.70 2.91
N GLY A 31 10.85 -17.22 3.09
CA GLY A 31 10.04 -17.51 4.27
C GLY A 31 10.49 -16.78 5.54
N GLU A 32 11.26 -15.70 5.42
CA GLU A 32 11.73 -14.89 6.56
C GLU A 32 10.58 -14.12 7.22
N PHE A 33 9.43 -14.01 6.56
CA PHE A 33 8.22 -13.35 7.04
C PHE A 33 7.02 -14.28 7.05
N LYS A 34 6.25 -14.25 8.14
CA LYS A 34 4.96 -14.94 8.24
C LYS A 34 3.82 -13.95 7.99
N SER A 35 2.89 -14.31 7.12
CA SER A 35 1.65 -13.56 6.93
C SER A 35 0.79 -13.59 8.19
N ILE A 36 0.24 -12.44 8.58
CA ILE A 36 -0.66 -12.34 9.73
C ILE A 36 -2.09 -12.62 9.25
N PRO A 37 -2.81 -13.60 9.83
CA PRO A 37 -4.18 -13.89 9.45
C PRO A 37 -5.13 -12.77 9.91
N TYR A 38 -6.21 -12.55 9.16
CA TYR A 38 -7.25 -11.60 9.53
C TYR A 38 -8.63 -12.14 9.12
N LYS A 39 -9.68 -11.64 9.78
CA LYS A 39 -11.06 -12.05 9.51
C LYS A 39 -11.51 -11.50 8.15
N GLN A 40 -12.13 -12.34 7.33
CA GLN A 40 -12.74 -11.88 6.08
C GLN A 40 -13.76 -10.74 6.34
N GLY A 41 -13.69 -9.68 5.53
CA GLY A 41 -14.52 -8.48 5.69
C GLY A 41 -14.02 -7.51 6.77
N SER A 42 -12.93 -7.81 7.49
CA SER A 42 -12.25 -6.82 8.33
C SER A 42 -11.38 -5.90 7.47
N ARG A 43 -10.84 -4.84 8.09
CA ARG A 43 -9.85 -3.92 7.49
C ARG A 43 -8.43 -4.52 7.36
N GLY A 44 -8.25 -5.79 7.69
CA GLY A 44 -6.95 -6.44 7.79
C GLY A 44 -6.49 -6.68 9.24
N PRO A 45 -5.20 -6.97 9.44
CA PRO A 45 -4.60 -7.22 10.75
C PRO A 45 -4.42 -5.91 11.56
N ALA A 46 -4.58 -5.98 12.88
CA ALA A 46 -4.45 -4.81 13.77
C ALA A 46 -3.02 -4.22 13.78
N GLU A 47 -2.02 -5.03 13.43
CA GLU A 47 -0.63 -4.64 13.28
C GLU A 47 -0.43 -3.61 12.16
N ALA A 48 -1.30 -3.58 11.14
CA ALA A 48 -1.25 -2.58 10.08
C ALA A 48 -1.57 -1.18 10.64
N ASP A 49 -2.61 -1.05 11.46
CA ASP A 49 -2.97 0.23 12.09
C ASP A 49 -1.86 0.70 13.05
N LYS A 50 -1.25 -0.22 13.83
CA LYS A 50 -0.10 0.08 14.71
C LYS A 50 1.12 0.56 13.93
N MET A 51 1.38 -0.03 12.76
CA MET A 51 2.48 0.38 11.88
C MET A 51 2.26 1.81 11.35
N LEU A 52 1.02 2.13 10.96
CA LEU A 52 0.64 3.47 10.52
C LEU A 52 0.83 4.51 11.65
N GLU A 53 0.35 4.20 12.86
CA GLU A 53 0.53 5.07 14.03
C GLU A 53 2.02 5.34 14.31
N LYS A 54 2.85 4.29 14.27
CA LYS A 54 4.31 4.42 14.44
C LYS A 54 4.97 5.25 13.32
N ALA A 55 4.41 5.24 12.11
CA ALA A 55 4.86 6.07 10.99
C ALA A 55 4.37 7.53 11.09
N GLY A 56 3.61 7.88 12.14
CA GLY A 56 3.10 9.23 12.38
C GLY A 56 1.74 9.51 11.73
N TYR A 57 1.07 8.50 11.17
CA TYR A 57 -0.29 8.67 10.69
C TYR A 57 -1.26 8.78 11.86
N VAL A 58 -2.05 9.86 11.88
CA VAL A 58 -3.09 10.09 12.89
C VAL A 58 -4.45 9.91 12.23
N GLN A 59 -5.17 8.86 12.62
CA GLN A 59 -6.52 8.62 12.12
C GLN A 59 -7.50 9.65 12.69
N THR A 60 -8.22 10.34 11.79
CA THR A 60 -9.32 11.23 12.19
C THR A 60 -10.52 10.40 12.63
N HIS A 61 -10.94 10.58 13.87
CA HIS A 61 -12.15 9.95 14.41
C HIS A 61 -13.30 10.96 14.38
N GLY A 62 -14.50 10.53 13.97
CA GLY A 62 -15.69 11.38 13.98
C GLY A 62 -15.93 12.21 12.71
N TYR A 63 -15.17 11.98 11.64
CA TYR A 63 -15.53 12.52 10.33
C TYR A 63 -16.80 11.83 9.81
N ILE A 64 -17.83 12.63 9.52
CA ILE A 64 -19.09 12.17 8.93
C ILE A 64 -19.17 12.82 7.56
N TRP A 65 -19.05 12.00 6.51
CA TRP A 65 -19.32 12.45 5.15
C TRP A 65 -20.82 12.30 4.86
N ILE A 66 -21.47 13.42 4.57
CA ILE A 66 -22.86 13.45 4.11
C ILE A 66 -22.83 13.84 2.63
N PRO A 67 -23.34 12.99 1.71
CA PRO A 67 -23.40 13.34 0.30
C PRO A 67 -24.25 14.61 0.13
N PRO A 68 -23.80 15.60 -0.66
CA PRO A 68 -24.63 16.76 -0.97
C PRO A 68 -25.87 16.30 -1.73
N THR A 69 -27.05 16.64 -1.22
CA THR A 69 -28.31 16.51 -1.96
C THR A 69 -28.39 17.63 -3.00
N LEU A 70 -28.54 17.27 -4.27
CA LEU A 70 -28.89 18.19 -5.36
C LEU A 70 -30.30 18.76 -5.16
#